data_AF-A0A4P6UAC9-F1
#
_entry.id   AF-A0A4P6UAC9-F1
#
_cell.length_a   1.000
_cell.length_b   1.000
_cell.length_c   1.000
_cell.angle_alpha   90.00
_cell.angle_beta   90.00
_cell.angle_gamma   90.00
#
_symmetry.space_group_name_H-M   'P 1'
#
loop_
_entity.id
_entity.type
_entity.pdbx_description
1 polymer ?
#
loop_
_entity_poly.entity_id
_entity_poly.type
_entity_poly.pdbx_seq_one_letter_code
_entity_poly.pdbx_strand_id
1 'polypeptide(L)'
;MSRTKLLATTFVAGALMLSVVGCSSDDENSAVDNAAATCDAYAAFVGAVAEAQTSLDASSTLEEIGATRAEVAGAHDALATSATAVSQDRFDALSAAWAEYDQAVTNLDPNLTVPEAAQQLRGNVASIVSAQNALGSSLGC
;
A
#
# COMPACT_ATOMS: atom_id res chain seq x y z
N MET A 1 -11.69 62.49 51.30
CA MET A 1 -10.86 63.60 50.77
C MET A 1 -9.93 62.99 49.71
N SER A 2 -10.22 63.18 48.42
CA SER A 2 -9.45 64.02 47.46
C SER A 2 -8.06 63.41 47.13
N ARG A 3 -7.64 63.12 45.89
CA ARG A 3 -7.66 63.95 44.67
C ARG A 3 -7.47 63.12 43.39
N THR A 4 -8.13 63.60 42.34
CA THR A 4 -7.98 63.32 40.90
C THR A 4 -6.64 63.84 40.34
N LYS A 5 -5.98 63.12 39.42
CA LYS A 5 -5.24 63.59 38.20
C LYS A 5 -4.97 62.37 37.28
N LEU A 6 -5.66 62.23 36.15
CA LEU A 6 -5.31 62.66 34.78
C LEU A 6 -4.13 61.91 34.11
N LEU A 7 -4.50 61.09 33.12
CA LEU A 7 -3.91 60.92 31.77
C LEU A 7 -2.37 60.89 31.62
N ALA A 8 -1.82 59.82 31.04
CA ALA A 8 -1.37 59.83 29.63
C ALA A 8 -0.61 58.54 29.20
N THR A 9 -0.89 58.13 27.95
CA THR A 9 0.06 57.58 26.94
C THR A 9 0.64 56.15 27.05
N THR A 10 0.10 55.28 26.16
CA THR A 10 0.81 54.43 25.17
C THR A 10 2.08 53.68 25.57
N PHE A 11 2.06 52.34 25.49
CA PHE A 11 3.03 51.60 24.65
C PHE A 11 2.61 50.13 24.42
N VAL A 12 2.40 49.79 23.15
CA VAL A 12 2.73 48.54 22.42
C VAL A 12 2.40 47.19 23.06
N ALA A 13 1.57 46.44 22.32
CA ALA A 13 1.33 45.01 22.44
C ALA A 13 2.63 44.21 22.61
N GLY A 14 2.83 43.64 23.80
CA GLY A 14 3.77 42.56 24.02
C GLY A 14 3.17 41.26 23.51
N ALA A 15 3.34 41.00 22.20
CA ALA A 15 3.09 39.70 21.62
C ALA A 15 3.98 38.67 22.34
N LEU A 16 3.32 37.68 22.95
CA LEU A 16 3.94 36.46 23.44
C LEU A 16 4.66 35.77 22.27
N MET A 17 5.96 36.03 22.13
CA MET A 17 6.85 35.23 21.29
C MET A 17 7.09 33.89 21.98
N LEU A 18 6.09 33.01 21.94
CA LEU A 18 6.26 31.57 22.06
C LEU A 18 6.61 31.03 20.66
N SER A 19 7.74 31.45 20.11
CA SER A 19 8.30 30.85 18.92
C SER A 19 9.06 29.59 19.31
N VAL A 20 8.32 28.55 19.68
CA VAL A 20 8.77 27.17 19.48
C VAL A 20 8.27 26.77 18.10
N VAL A 21 8.90 27.29 17.06
CA VAL A 21 8.83 26.70 15.71
C VAL A 21 10.19 26.06 15.47
N GLY A 22 10.42 24.97 16.19
CA GLY A 22 11.28 23.90 15.71
C GLY A 22 10.41 22.98 14.88
N CYS A 23 9.96 23.43 13.71
CA CYS A 23 9.49 22.53 12.67
C CYS A 23 10.71 22.23 11.82
N SER A 24 11.30 21.05 12.04
CA SER A 24 12.20 20.42 11.10
C SER A 24 11.44 20.25 9.77
N SER A 25 11.67 21.15 8.82
CA SER A 25 10.95 21.19 7.54
C SER A 25 11.63 20.38 6.43
N ASP A 26 12.47 19.40 6.78
CA ASP A 26 13.06 18.48 5.80
C ASP A 26 12.40 17.09 5.80
N ASP A 27 11.54 16.75 6.78
CA ASP A 27 10.92 15.42 6.90
C ASP A 27 9.48 15.32 6.35
N GLU A 28 8.71 16.42 6.29
CA GLU A 28 7.30 16.35 5.85
C GLU A 28 7.15 16.08 4.35
N ASN A 29 8.05 16.59 3.51
CA ASN A 29 7.96 16.36 2.06
C ASN A 29 8.32 14.90 1.71
N SER A 30 9.32 14.33 2.38
CA SER A 30 9.69 12.93 2.20
C SER A 30 8.62 11.96 2.70
N ALA A 31 7.93 12.25 3.80
CA ALA A 31 6.86 11.39 4.29
C ALA A 31 5.64 11.34 3.33
N VAL A 32 5.26 12.48 2.74
CA VAL A 32 4.16 12.55 1.76
C VAL A 32 4.55 11.89 0.44
N ASP A 33 5.77 12.10 -0.04
CA ASP A 33 6.29 11.45 -1.25
C ASP A 33 6.37 9.91 -1.09
N ASN A 34 6.74 9.42 0.11
CA ASN A 34 6.76 8.00 0.43
C ASN A 34 5.35 7.37 0.48
N ALA A 35 4.34 8.10 0.95
CA ALA A 35 2.95 7.62 0.97
C ALA A 35 2.36 7.51 -0.44
N ALA A 36 2.61 8.51 -1.30
CA ALA A 36 2.19 8.46 -2.70
C ALA A 36 2.85 7.30 -3.47
N ALA A 37 4.16 7.11 -3.29
CA ALA A 37 4.89 5.99 -3.90
C ALA A 37 4.35 4.62 -3.43
N THR A 38 3.93 4.51 -2.17
CA THR A 38 3.30 3.28 -1.64
C THR A 38 1.93 3.03 -2.26
N CYS A 39 1.10 4.06 -2.44
CA CYS A 39 -0.18 3.91 -3.13
C CYS A 39 -0.02 3.56 -4.61
N ASP A 40 0.97 4.13 -5.30
CA ASP A 40 1.27 3.78 -6.70
C ASP A 40 1.73 2.32 -6.83
N ALA A 41 2.62 1.87 -5.95
CA ALA A 41 3.05 0.48 -5.89
C ALA A 41 1.89 -0.48 -5.55
N TYR A 42 1.01 -0.06 -4.63
CA TYR A 42 -0.20 -0.81 -4.30
C TYR A 42 -1.14 -0.92 -5.50
N ALA A 43 -1.38 0.17 -6.22
CA ALA A 43 -2.22 0.17 -7.42
C ALA A 43 -1.64 -0.73 -8.52
N ALA A 44 -0.32 -0.70 -8.72
CA ALA A 44 0.37 -1.60 -9.64
C ALA A 44 0.19 -3.07 -9.25
N PHE A 45 0.32 -3.40 -7.96
CA PHE A 45 0.07 -4.74 -7.44
C PHE A 45 -1.38 -5.19 -7.66
N VAL A 46 -2.36 -4.34 -7.33
CA VAL A 46 -3.79 -4.61 -7.58
C VAL A 46 -4.06 -4.88 -9.07
N GLY A 47 -3.42 -4.11 -9.96
CA GLY A 47 -3.50 -4.30 -11.41
C GLY A 47 -2.97 -5.67 -11.85
N ALA A 48 -1.76 -6.03 -11.41
CA ALA A 48 -1.16 -7.32 -11.73
C ALA A 48 -2.01 -8.50 -11.22
N VAL A 49 -2.62 -8.38 -10.03
CA VAL A 49 -3.53 -9.41 -9.50
C VAL A 49 -4.80 -9.54 -10.36
N ALA A 50 -5.34 -8.44 -10.87
CA ALA A 50 -6.49 -8.49 -11.77
C ALA A 50 -6.15 -9.15 -13.13
N GLU A 51 -4.94 -8.92 -13.65
CA GLU A 51 -4.42 -9.58 -14.85
C GLU A 51 -4.21 -11.08 -14.61
N ALA A 52 -3.62 -11.46 -13.47
CA ALA A 52 -3.51 -12.85 -13.06
C ALA A 52 -4.89 -13.52 -12.87
N GLN A 53 -5.89 -12.81 -12.36
CA GLN A 53 -7.25 -13.34 -12.28
C GLN A 53 -7.86 -13.57 -13.66
N THR A 54 -7.56 -12.68 -14.62
CA THR A 54 -8.03 -12.78 -16.00
C THR A 54 -7.36 -13.95 -16.74
N SER A 55 -6.10 -14.26 -16.43
CA SER A 55 -5.38 -15.41 -17.02
C SER A 55 -5.86 -16.78 -16.50
N LEU A 56 -6.71 -16.82 -15.47
CA LEU A 56 -7.38 -18.06 -15.01
C LEU A 56 -8.66 -18.38 -15.79
N ASP A 57 -8.77 -17.91 -17.03
CA ASP A 57 -9.85 -18.24 -17.96
C ASP A 57 -9.53 -19.53 -18.76
N ALA A 58 -10.58 -20.22 -19.23
CA ALA A 58 -10.43 -21.47 -19.98
C ALA A 58 -9.74 -21.30 -21.34
N SER A 59 -9.64 -20.06 -21.86
CA SER A 59 -8.95 -19.73 -23.10
C SER A 59 -7.44 -19.52 -22.95
N SER A 60 -6.94 -19.38 -21.72
CA SER A 60 -5.52 -19.14 -21.44
C SER A 60 -4.68 -20.41 -21.55
N THR A 61 -3.37 -20.25 -21.36
CA THR A 61 -2.36 -21.30 -21.33
C THR A 61 -1.65 -21.33 -19.97
N LEU A 62 -1.03 -22.46 -19.62
CA LEU A 62 -0.22 -22.55 -18.41
C LEU A 62 0.98 -21.57 -18.45
N GLU A 63 1.47 -21.25 -19.65
CA GLU A 63 2.53 -20.25 -19.85
C GLU A 63 2.05 -18.83 -19.47
N GLU A 64 0.85 -18.44 -19.89
CA GLU A 64 0.25 -17.14 -19.53
C GLU A 64 -0.03 -17.03 -18.02
N ILE A 65 -0.42 -18.13 -17.37
CA ILE A 65 -0.55 -18.18 -15.90
C ILE A 65 0.83 -17.95 -15.24
N GLY A 66 1.88 -18.56 -15.78
CA GLY A 66 3.26 -18.35 -15.30
C GLY A 66 3.76 -16.93 -15.53
N ALA A 67 3.44 -16.31 -16.67
CA ALA A 67 3.81 -14.94 -16.99
C ALA A 67 3.13 -13.93 -16.05
N THR A 68 1.82 -14.05 -15.86
CA THR A 68 1.07 -13.18 -14.93
C THR A 68 1.49 -13.38 -13.47
N ARG A 69 1.87 -14.60 -13.06
CA ARG A 69 2.55 -14.82 -11.77
C ARG A 69 3.83 -13.99 -11.64
N ALA A 70 4.67 -13.95 -12.67
CA ALA A 70 5.92 -13.19 -12.64
C ALA A 70 5.66 -11.67 -12.53
N GLU A 71 4.60 -11.16 -13.17
CA GLU A 71 4.18 -9.77 -13.04
C GLU A 71 3.69 -9.44 -11.62
N VAL A 72 2.86 -10.31 -11.02
CA VAL A 72 2.44 -10.15 -9.62
C VAL A 72 3.65 -10.20 -8.68
N ALA A 73 4.62 -11.08 -8.92
CA ALA A 73 5.84 -11.16 -8.12
C ALA A 73 6.62 -9.84 -8.14
N GLY A 74 6.85 -9.28 -9.33
CA GLY A 74 7.55 -8.00 -9.46
C GLY A 74 6.81 -6.83 -8.79
N ALA A 75 5.47 -6.80 -8.90
CA ALA A 75 4.67 -5.78 -8.25
C ALA A 75 4.62 -5.96 -6.72
N HIS A 76 4.63 -7.20 -6.22
CA HIS A 76 4.73 -7.51 -4.79
C HIS A 76 6.05 -7.02 -4.21
N ASP A 77 7.18 -7.29 -4.88
CA ASP A 77 8.51 -6.82 -4.45
C ASP A 77 8.60 -5.28 -4.40
N ALA A 78 8.00 -4.60 -5.38
CA ALA A 78 7.92 -3.14 -5.41
C ALA A 78 7.06 -2.58 -4.26
N LEU A 79 5.92 -3.23 -3.98
CA LEU A 79 5.07 -2.89 -2.84
C LEU A 79 5.77 -3.17 -1.51
N ALA A 80 6.50 -4.28 -1.38
CA ALA A 80 7.27 -4.62 -0.18
C ALA A 80 8.33 -3.57 0.15
N THR A 81 9.02 -3.08 -0.88
CA THR A 81 10.06 -2.06 -0.75
C THR A 81 9.48 -0.72 -0.28
N SER A 82 8.30 -0.35 -0.79
CA SER A 82 7.64 0.92 -0.47
C SER A 82 6.86 0.87 0.87
N ALA A 83 6.33 -0.28 1.27
CA ALA A 83 5.48 -0.44 2.46
C ALA A 83 6.24 -0.47 3.80
N THR A 84 7.52 -0.06 3.85
CA THR A 84 8.42 -0.22 5.01
C THR A 84 7.98 0.49 6.31
N ALA A 85 6.92 1.31 6.29
CA ALA A 85 6.44 2.08 7.44
C ALA A 85 4.95 1.89 7.83
N VAL A 86 4.13 1.15 7.07
CA VAL A 86 2.66 1.12 7.29
C VAL A 86 2.11 -0.31 7.44
N SER A 87 1.43 -0.57 8.56
CA SER A 87 0.62 -1.77 8.86
C SER A 87 1.29 -3.12 8.51
N GLN A 88 2.43 -3.39 9.14
CA GLN A 88 3.21 -4.63 8.95
C GLN A 88 2.34 -5.90 9.01
N ASP A 89 1.40 -6.01 9.95
CA ASP A 89 0.45 -7.14 10.02
C ASP A 89 -0.38 -7.36 8.73
N ARG A 90 -0.79 -6.27 8.07
CA ARG A 90 -1.59 -6.34 6.83
C ARG A 90 -0.72 -6.68 5.64
N PHE A 91 0.49 -6.13 5.61
CA PHE A 91 1.47 -6.46 4.60
C PHE A 91 1.96 -7.93 4.72
N ASP A 92 2.13 -8.43 5.93
CA ASP A 92 2.48 -9.83 6.22
C ASP A 92 1.37 -10.77 5.77
N ALA A 93 0.10 -10.42 6.03
CA ALA A 93 -1.05 -11.19 5.55
C ALA A 93 -1.11 -11.22 4.01
N LEU A 94 -0.82 -10.10 3.34
CA LEU A 94 -0.72 -10.05 1.88
C LEU A 94 0.42 -10.92 1.37
N SER A 95 1.58 -10.84 2.00
CA SER A 95 2.77 -11.61 1.64
C SER A 95 2.57 -13.12 1.83
N ALA A 96 1.84 -13.53 2.88
CA ALA A 96 1.46 -14.91 3.09
C ALA A 96 0.52 -15.42 1.98
N ALA A 97 -0.54 -14.66 1.65
CA ALA A 97 -1.47 -15.02 0.58
C ALA A 97 -0.77 -15.08 -0.80
N TRP A 98 0.16 -14.16 -1.05
CA TRP A 98 1.02 -14.18 -2.24
C TRP A 98 1.89 -15.44 -2.27
N ALA A 99 2.61 -15.77 -1.20
CA ALA A 99 3.47 -16.95 -1.14
C ALA A 99 2.71 -18.26 -1.38
N GLU A 100 1.48 -18.37 -0.88
CA GLU A 100 0.61 -19.53 -1.13
C GLU A 100 0.21 -19.65 -2.61
N TYR A 101 -0.14 -18.54 -3.26
CA TYR A 101 -0.39 -18.52 -4.71
C TYR A 101 0.87 -18.86 -5.51
N ASP A 102 1.99 -18.23 -5.19
CA ASP A 102 3.28 -18.42 -5.84
C ASP A 102 3.70 -19.90 -5.83
N GLN A 103 3.59 -20.52 -4.65
CA GLN A 103 3.86 -21.93 -4.44
C GLN A 103 2.86 -22.82 -5.20
N ALA A 104 1.57 -22.48 -5.20
CA ALA A 104 0.57 -23.26 -5.92
C ALA A 104 0.82 -23.25 -7.43
N VAL A 105 1.18 -22.11 -8.02
CA VAL A 105 1.53 -22.03 -9.44
C VAL A 105 2.79 -22.84 -9.75
N THR A 106 3.83 -22.73 -8.90
CA THR A 106 5.08 -23.50 -9.07
C THR A 106 4.85 -25.02 -8.98
N ASN A 107 3.89 -25.45 -8.17
CA ASN A 107 3.58 -26.86 -7.95
C ASN A 107 2.48 -27.41 -8.87
N LEU A 108 1.99 -26.64 -9.85
CA LEU A 108 1.01 -27.14 -10.82
C LEU A 108 1.58 -28.35 -11.57
N ASP A 109 0.78 -29.40 -11.68
CA ASP A 109 1.11 -30.53 -12.54
C ASP A 109 1.08 -30.04 -14.00
N PRO A 110 2.18 -30.20 -14.77
CA PRO A 110 2.27 -29.72 -16.14
C PRO A 110 1.29 -30.42 -17.10
N ASN A 111 0.64 -31.51 -16.68
CA ASN A 111 -0.36 -32.22 -17.46
C ASN A 111 -1.79 -31.74 -17.19
N LEU A 112 -2.00 -30.80 -16.28
CA LEU A 112 -3.33 -30.23 -16.04
C LEU A 112 -3.82 -29.48 -17.27
N THR A 113 -5.11 -29.60 -17.54
CA THR A 113 -5.77 -28.66 -18.43
C THR A 113 -5.87 -27.29 -17.75
N VAL A 114 -5.93 -26.23 -18.55
CA VAL A 114 -6.04 -24.86 -18.03
C VAL A 114 -7.26 -24.67 -17.13
N PRO A 115 -8.47 -25.20 -17.45
CA PRO A 115 -9.60 -25.15 -16.52
C PRO A 115 -9.35 -25.80 -15.16
N GLU A 116 -8.60 -26.91 -15.11
CA GLU A 116 -8.26 -27.59 -13.85
C GLU A 116 -7.24 -26.78 -13.04
N ALA A 117 -6.21 -26.24 -13.70
CA ALA A 117 -5.23 -25.34 -13.06
C ALA A 117 -5.92 -24.09 -12.51
N ALA A 118 -6.77 -23.44 -13.30
CA ALA A 118 -7.57 -22.30 -12.88
C ALA A 118 -8.46 -22.62 -11.67
N GLN A 119 -9.09 -23.80 -11.66
CA GLN A 119 -9.92 -24.22 -10.54
C GLN A 119 -9.11 -24.37 -9.24
N GLN A 120 -7.87 -24.86 -9.32
CA GLN A 120 -6.97 -24.98 -8.16
C GLN A 120 -6.48 -23.61 -7.66
N LEU A 121 -6.24 -22.65 -8.56
CA LEU A 121 -5.65 -21.35 -8.20
C LEU A 121 -6.66 -20.30 -7.72
N ARG A 122 -7.96 -20.43 -8.06
CA ARG A 122 -8.99 -19.43 -7.74
C ARG A 122 -9.08 -19.08 -6.26
N GLY A 123 -8.91 -20.06 -5.37
CA GLY A 123 -8.92 -19.83 -3.91
C GLY A 123 -7.77 -18.93 -3.45
N ASN A 124 -6.59 -19.13 -4.04
CA ASN A 124 -5.38 -18.38 -3.69
C ASN A 124 -5.49 -16.94 -4.21
N VAL A 125 -5.95 -16.74 -5.45
CA VAL A 125 -6.21 -15.40 -5.99
C VAL A 125 -7.26 -14.65 -5.15
N ALA A 126 -8.34 -15.31 -4.75
CA ALA A 126 -9.35 -14.70 -3.88
C ALA A 126 -8.76 -14.28 -2.51
N SER A 127 -7.81 -15.05 -1.97
CA SER A 127 -7.10 -14.72 -0.74
C SER A 127 -6.19 -13.50 -0.90
N ILE A 128 -5.48 -13.39 -2.03
CA ILE A 128 -4.70 -12.19 -2.38
C ILE A 128 -5.62 -10.96 -2.48
N VAL A 129 -6.74 -11.06 -3.20
CA VAL A 129 -7.70 -9.95 -3.35
C VAL A 129 -8.26 -9.52 -1.98
N SER A 130 -8.56 -10.47 -1.10
CA SER A 130 -9.00 -10.13 0.26
C SER A 130 -7.91 -9.37 1.05
N ALA A 131 -6.67 -9.84 0.98
CA ALA A 131 -5.55 -9.23 1.72
C ALA A 131 -5.17 -7.86 1.15
N GLN A 132 -5.17 -7.69 -0.17
CA GLN A 132 -4.86 -6.42 -0.81
C GLN A 132 -5.91 -5.36 -0.43
N ASN A 133 -7.20 -5.71 -0.42
CA ASN A 133 -8.26 -4.78 -0.03
C ASN A 133 -8.11 -4.31 1.43
N ALA A 134 -7.70 -5.22 2.33
CA ALA A 134 -7.43 -4.88 3.72
C ALA A 134 -6.19 -3.97 3.85
N LEU A 135 -5.16 -4.19 3.02
CA LEU A 135 -3.98 -3.34 2.96
C LEU A 135 -4.32 -1.95 2.41
N GLY A 136 -5.01 -1.85 1.27
CA GLY A 136 -5.44 -0.58 0.68
C GLY A 136 -6.23 0.27 1.69
N SER A 137 -7.24 -0.33 2.32
CA SER A 137 -8.01 0.34 3.38
C SER A 137 -7.15 0.84 4.54
N SER A 138 -6.01 0.20 4.82
CA SER A 138 -5.08 0.61 5.88
C SER A 138 -4.10 1.70 5.40
N LEU A 139 -3.73 1.69 4.13
CA LEU A 139 -2.90 2.70 3.48
C LEU A 139 -3.69 3.99 3.20
N GLY A 140 -5.01 3.92 3.12
CA GLY A 140 -5.85 5.03 2.65
C GLY A 140 -5.81 5.21 1.13
N CYS A 141 -5.34 4.17 0.43
CA CYS A 141 -5.54 3.95 -1.00
C CYS A 141 -6.82 3.10 -1.18
#